data_AF-U2RRV8-F1
#
_entry.id   AF-U2RRV8-F1
#
_cell.length_a   1.000
_cell.length_b   1.000
_cell.length_c   1.000
_cell.angle_alpha   90.00
_cell.angle_beta   90.00
_cell.angle_gamma   90.00
#
_symmetry.space_group_name_H-M   'P 1'
#
loop_
_entity.id
_entity.type
_entity.pdbx_description
1 polymer ?
#
loop_
_entity_poly.entity_id
_entity_poly.type
_entity_poly.pdbx_seq_one_letter_code
_entity_poly.pdbx_strand_id
1 'polypeptide(L)'
;MKSKKNFTKNIFPKLEKIDMEKVIFIGFLQQERILLSEYGFGNMEIIETKGHSDDSVSLAVFDEKNNEKYLFCGDMVQNLCFKFPLIPLFGENKEELIENWKKIILNGYDKIFPATGKEITARDLIRRLGKDEKNRI
;
A
#
# COMPACT_ATOMS: atom_id res chain seq x y z
N MET A 1 -40.27 -13.11 -10.01
CA MET A 1 -40.22 -12.49 -8.67
C MET A 1 -38.99 -11.59 -8.57
N LYS A 2 -39.18 -10.27 -8.47
CA LYS A 2 -38.08 -9.30 -8.26
C LYS A 2 -37.57 -9.44 -6.83
N SER A 3 -36.40 -10.05 -6.65
CA SER A 3 -35.63 -9.93 -5.41
C SER A 3 -35.07 -8.51 -5.32
N LYS A 4 -35.81 -7.58 -4.73
CA LYS A 4 -35.24 -6.32 -4.22
C LYS A 4 -34.41 -6.68 -2.98
N LYS A 5 -33.17 -7.14 -3.17
CA LYS A 5 -32.18 -7.18 -2.10
C LYS A 5 -31.90 -5.73 -1.73
N ASN A 6 -32.33 -5.30 -0.55
CA ASN A 6 -31.94 -4.03 0.05
C ASN A 6 -30.45 -4.08 0.35
N PHE A 7 -29.62 -3.76 -0.65
CA PHE A 7 -28.15 -3.81 -0.57
C PHE A 7 -27.54 -2.70 0.28
N THR A 8 -28.35 -1.84 0.90
CA THR A 8 -27.88 -0.64 1.59
C THR A 8 -28.55 -0.45 2.94
N LYS A 9 -28.38 -1.41 3.85
CA LYS A 9 -28.26 -1.04 5.26
C LYS A 9 -26.78 -0.77 5.47
N ASN A 10 -26.41 0.49 5.71
CA ASN A 10 -25.04 0.84 6.08
C ASN A 10 -24.65 -0.02 7.29
N ILE A 11 -23.73 -0.96 7.08
CA ILE A 11 -23.25 -1.89 8.10
C ILE A 11 -22.38 -1.14 9.13
N PHE A 12 -21.77 -0.03 8.69
CA PHE A 12 -20.97 0.85 9.54
C PHE A 12 -21.81 2.02 10.05
N PRO A 13 -21.63 2.42 11.33
CA PRO A 13 -22.24 3.64 11.84
C PRO A 13 -21.75 4.84 11.03
N LYS A 14 -22.59 5.88 10.92
CA LYS A 14 -22.15 7.15 10.36
C LYS A 14 -21.15 7.79 11.32
N LEU A 15 -20.09 8.38 10.78
CA LEU A 15 -19.18 9.22 11.58
C LEU A 15 -19.98 10.39 12.16
N GLU A 16 -19.79 10.63 13.46
CA GLU A 16 -20.38 11.75 14.16
C GLU A 16 -19.35 12.88 14.34
N LYS A 17 -19.83 14.07 14.73
CA LYS A 17 -18.94 15.22 14.97
C LYS A 17 -17.88 14.92 16.04
N ILE A 18 -18.24 14.13 17.05
CA ILE A 18 -17.32 13.69 18.12
C ILE A 18 -16.17 12.82 17.58
N ASP A 19 -16.39 12.09 16.48
CA ASP A 19 -15.32 11.28 15.88
C ASP A 19 -14.29 12.16 15.16
N MET A 20 -14.70 13.32 14.66
CA MET A 20 -13.78 14.30 14.06
C MET A 20 -12.79 14.87 15.07
N GLU A 21 -13.13 14.88 16.36
CA GLU A 21 -12.21 15.30 17.43
C GLU A 21 -11.05 14.32 17.63
N LYS A 22 -11.17 13.09 17.11
CA LYS A 22 -10.13 12.05 17.17
C LYS A 22 -9.28 12.00 15.90
N VAL A 23 -9.59 12.81 14.89
CA VAL A 23 -8.87 12.82 13.61
C VAL A 23 -7.57 13.61 13.77
N ILE A 24 -6.46 12.97 13.41
CA ILE A 24 -5.15 13.61 13.36
C ILE A 24 -4.88 13.98 11.91
N PHE A 25 -4.74 15.28 11.63
CA PHE A 25 -4.35 15.77 10.31
C PHE A 25 -2.83 15.85 10.23
N ILE A 26 -2.25 15.05 9.34
CA ILE A 26 -0.82 15.04 9.08
C ILE A 26 -0.62 15.63 7.69
N GLY A 27 0.12 16.74 7.61
CA GLY A 27 0.55 17.30 6.34
C GLY A 27 1.75 16.52 5.81
N PHE A 28 1.60 15.81 4.69
CA PHE A 28 2.69 15.05 4.07
C PHE A 28 3.65 15.93 3.24
N LEU A 29 3.56 17.25 3.37
CA LEU A 29 4.38 18.19 2.62
C LEU A 29 5.78 18.23 3.25
N GLN A 30 6.77 17.66 2.53
CA GLN A 30 8.22 17.78 2.74
C GLN A 30 8.94 16.69 3.58
N GLN A 31 8.29 15.56 3.90
CA GLN A 31 8.97 14.45 4.59
C GLN A 31 8.80 13.14 3.83
N GLU A 32 9.91 12.47 3.50
CA GLU A 32 9.88 11.15 2.84
C GLU A 32 9.29 10.06 3.77
N ARG A 33 9.35 10.29 5.09
CA ARG A 33 8.89 9.37 6.13
C ARG A 33 8.31 10.13 7.32
N ILE A 34 7.24 9.60 7.88
CA ILE A 34 6.60 10.11 9.09
C ILE A 34 6.50 8.99 10.11
N LEU A 35 7.20 9.11 11.24
CA LEU A 35 7.10 8.17 12.35
C LEU A 35 5.76 8.40 13.08
N LEU A 36 4.93 7.37 13.15
CA LEU A 36 3.63 7.49 13.81
C LEU A 36 3.71 7.31 15.33
N SER A 37 4.90 7.02 15.88
CA SER A 37 5.15 6.96 17.32
C SER A 37 4.82 8.27 18.02
N GLU A 38 5.03 9.40 17.34
CA GLU A 38 4.68 10.75 17.82
C GLU A 38 3.17 10.94 18.01
N TYR A 39 2.36 10.08 17.38
CA TYR A 39 0.90 10.10 17.39
C TYR A 39 0.30 8.90 18.14
N GLY A 40 1.13 8.14 18.87
CA GLY A 40 0.70 6.99 19.67
C GLY A 40 0.74 5.64 18.95
N PHE A 41 1.29 5.57 17.72
CA PHE A 41 1.44 4.32 16.96
C PHE A 41 2.92 3.94 16.87
N GLY A 42 3.44 3.31 17.93
CA GLY A 42 4.88 3.13 18.17
C GLY A 42 5.67 2.48 17.02
N ASN A 43 5.11 1.47 16.35
CA ASN A 43 5.85 0.63 15.41
C ASN A 43 5.44 0.85 13.96
N MET A 44 4.99 2.06 13.63
CA MET A 44 4.45 2.39 12.32
C MET A 44 5.12 3.64 11.75
N GLU A 45 5.38 3.62 10.45
CA GLU A 45 5.82 4.79 9.69
C GLU A 45 5.00 4.90 8.39
N ILE A 46 4.64 6.13 8.02
CA ILE A 46 4.14 6.41 6.67
C ILE A 46 5.34 6.75 5.80
N ILE A 47 5.44 6.12 4.64
CA ILE A 47 6.51 6.38 3.67
C ILE A 47 5.92 6.77 2.32
N GLU A 48 6.65 7.61 1.60
CA GLU A 48 6.29 7.99 0.24
C GLU A 48 6.51 6.81 -0.73
N THR A 49 5.52 6.51 -1.56
CA THR A 49 5.57 5.42 -2.56
C THR A 49 4.89 5.83 -3.86
N LYS A 50 5.36 6.93 -4.45
CA LYS A 50 4.91 7.45 -5.73
C LYS A 50 4.96 6.43 -6.88
N GLY A 51 4.25 6.74 -7.95
CA GLY A 51 4.32 6.04 -9.23
C GLY A 51 2.95 5.57 -9.70
N HIS A 52 2.10 5.05 -8.81
CA HIS A 52 0.68 4.93 -9.16
C HIS A 52 0.04 6.33 -9.22
N SER A 53 0.21 7.12 -8.17
CA SER A 53 -0.08 8.55 -8.14
C SER A 53 1.06 9.33 -7.47
N ASP A 54 1.15 10.62 -7.76
CA ASP A 54 2.14 11.53 -7.16
C ASP A 54 1.99 11.72 -5.63
N ASP A 55 0.82 11.40 -5.08
CA ASP A 55 0.50 11.50 -3.64
C ASP A 55 0.41 10.12 -2.96
N SER A 56 0.85 9.06 -3.64
CA SER A 56 0.80 7.70 -3.10
C SER A 56 1.72 7.56 -1.88
N VAL A 57 1.15 7.02 -0.80
CA VAL A 57 1.86 6.67 0.44
C VAL A 57 1.61 5.22 0.82
N SER A 58 2.54 4.67 1.59
CA SER A 58 2.44 3.33 2.18
C SER A 58 2.59 3.39 3.68
N LEU A 59 1.99 2.43 4.38
CA LEU A 59 2.17 2.24 5.81
C LEU A 59 3.12 1.07 6.05
N ALA A 60 4.30 1.35 6.58
CA ALA A 60 5.22 0.33 7.07
C ALA A 60 4.96 0.06 8.55
N VAL A 61 4.94 -1.23 8.91
CA VAL A 61 4.63 -1.70 10.26
C VAL A 61 5.69 -2.70 10.68
N PHE A 62 6.26 -2.53 11.86
CA PHE A 62 7.09 -3.55 12.49
C PHE A 62 6.26 -4.34 13.52
N ASP A 63 6.07 -5.62 13.25
CA ASP A 63 5.41 -6.54 14.19
C ASP A 63 6.46 -7.09 15.16
N GLU A 64 6.60 -6.42 16.30
CA GLU A 64 7.52 -6.81 17.37
C GLU A 64 7.30 -8.24 17.88
N LYS A 65 6.05 -8.73 17.84
CA LYS A 65 5.72 -10.06 18.36
C LYS A 65 6.33 -11.16 17.49
N ASN A 66 6.29 -10.97 16.17
CA ASN A 66 6.79 -11.95 15.20
C ASN A 66 8.18 -11.58 14.67
N ASN A 67 8.69 -10.39 15.01
CA ASN A 67 9.92 -9.81 14.46
C ASN A 67 9.88 -9.76 12.91
N GLU A 68 8.73 -9.34 12.37
CA GLU A 68 8.48 -9.21 10.93
C GLU A 68 8.18 -7.76 10.54
N LYS A 69 8.60 -7.35 9.35
CA LYS A 69 8.36 -6.03 8.78
C LYS A 69 7.33 -6.13 7.65
N TYR A 70 6.22 -5.42 7.81
CA TYR A 70 5.12 -5.40 6.86
C TYR A 70 5.03 -4.07 6.13
N LEU A 71 4.53 -4.12 4.90
CA LEU A 71 4.22 -2.94 4.12
C LEU A 71 2.80 -3.02 3.55
N PHE A 72 1.94 -2.07 3.92
CA PHE A 72 0.66 -1.86 3.28
C PHE A 72 0.83 -0.78 2.21
N CYS A 73 0.83 -1.18 0.95
CA CYS A 73 1.33 -0.36 -0.15
C CYS A 73 0.27 0.21 -1.10
N GLY A 74 -1.01 0.04 -0.77
CA GLY A 74 -2.09 0.53 -1.61
C GLY A 74 -2.00 -0.02 -3.04
N ASP A 75 -2.31 0.82 -4.02
CA ASP A 75 -2.25 0.44 -5.43
C ASP A 75 -0.84 0.51 -6.03
N MET A 76 0.23 0.63 -5.24
CA MET A 76 1.60 0.47 -5.76
C MET A 76 1.86 -0.95 -6.29
N VAL A 77 1.10 -1.94 -5.80
CA VAL A 77 1.10 -3.32 -6.30
C VAL A 77 -0.35 -3.77 -6.45
N GLN A 78 -0.65 -4.57 -7.48
CA GLN A 78 -1.95 -5.23 -7.62
C GLN A 78 -1.76 -6.72 -7.91
N ASN A 79 -2.21 -7.59 -7.02
CA ASN A 79 -2.03 -9.05 -7.15
C ASN A 79 -3.35 -9.78 -7.42
N LEU A 80 -3.96 -9.47 -8.57
CA LEU A 80 -5.23 -10.06 -9.01
C LEU A 80 -5.01 -11.43 -9.65
N CYS A 81 -5.67 -12.45 -9.09
CA CYS A 81 -5.31 -13.87 -9.21
C CYS A 81 -5.31 -14.50 -10.63
N PHE A 82 -5.60 -13.78 -11.73
CA PHE A 82 -5.72 -14.41 -13.06
C PHE A 82 -5.30 -13.60 -14.30
N LYS A 83 -4.93 -12.31 -14.21
CA LYS A 83 -4.66 -11.52 -15.44
C LYS A 83 -3.55 -10.47 -15.41
N PHE A 84 -3.18 -9.92 -14.25
CA PHE A 84 -2.26 -8.79 -14.20
C PHE A 84 -1.06 -9.09 -13.29
N PRO A 85 0.18 -9.10 -13.83
CA PRO A 85 1.34 -9.50 -13.08
C PRO A 85 1.84 -8.35 -12.19
N LEU A 86 1.34 -8.25 -10.95
CA LEU A 86 1.75 -7.31 -9.86
C LEU A 86 1.70 -5.81 -10.19
N ILE A 87 1.70 -5.44 -11.46
CA ILE A 87 1.66 -4.08 -11.97
C ILE A 87 0.22 -3.59 -11.89
N PRO A 88 0.02 -2.40 -11.34
CA PRO A 88 -1.28 -1.74 -11.33
C PRO A 88 -1.80 -1.53 -12.75
N LEU A 89 -3.12 -1.68 -12.93
CA LEU A 89 -3.79 -1.49 -14.23
C LEU A 89 -3.59 -0.08 -14.81
N PHE A 90 -3.48 0.90 -13.93
CA PHE A 90 -3.27 2.29 -14.22
C PHE A 90 -2.17 2.80 -13.30
N GLY A 91 -1.35 3.73 -13.77
CA GLY A 91 -0.33 4.38 -12.97
C GLY A 91 0.20 5.58 -13.75
N GLU A 92 0.46 6.66 -13.03
CA GLU A 92 0.92 7.92 -13.61
C GLU A 92 2.36 7.83 -14.12
N ASN A 93 3.23 7.11 -13.40
CA ASN A 93 4.66 7.02 -13.70
C ASN A 93 5.23 5.63 -13.42
N LYS A 94 5.44 4.85 -14.49
CA LYS A 94 5.94 3.46 -14.40
C LYS A 94 7.39 3.40 -13.91
N GLU A 95 8.24 4.32 -14.36
CA GLU A 95 9.65 4.35 -13.97
C GLU A 95 9.81 4.61 -12.47
N GLU A 96 9.05 5.56 -11.94
CA GLU A 96 9.03 5.88 -10.51
C GLU A 96 8.45 4.75 -9.67
N LEU A 97 7.39 4.08 -10.18
CA LEU A 97 6.84 2.89 -9.54
C LEU A 97 7.91 1.78 -9.41
N ILE A 98 8.64 1.51 -10.49
CA ILE A 98 9.73 0.52 -10.51
C ILE A 98 10.84 0.92 -9.53
N GLU A 99 11.18 2.20 -9.45
CA GLU A 99 12.21 2.66 -8.52
C GLU A 99 11.77 2.49 -7.06
N ASN A 100 10.51 2.79 -6.74
CA ASN A 100 9.96 2.53 -5.42
C ASN A 100 9.89 1.02 -5.10
N TRP A 101 9.61 0.16 -6.07
CA TRP A 101 9.71 -1.29 -5.88
C TRP A 101 11.13 -1.72 -5.50
N LYS A 102 12.18 -1.15 -6.12
CA LYS A 102 13.57 -1.43 -5.74
C LYS A 102 13.86 -0.98 -4.31
N LYS A 103 13.45 0.23 -3.92
CA LYS A 103 13.60 0.73 -2.55
C LYS A 103 12.94 -0.20 -1.53
N ILE A 104 11.75 -0.70 -1.84
CA ILE A 104 11.01 -1.64 -0.98
C ILE A 104 11.72 -2.98 -0.85
N ILE A 105 12.24 -3.52 -1.96
CA ILE A 105 13.04 -4.75 -1.92
C ILE A 105 14.26 -4.57 -1.01
N LEU A 106 14.96 -3.42 -1.12
CA LEU A 106 16.14 -3.12 -0.29
C LEU A 106 15.79 -2.88 1.19
N ASN A 107 14.59 -2.38 1.48
CA ASN A 107 14.11 -2.13 2.84
C ASN A 107 13.74 -3.41 3.62
N GLY A 108 13.79 -4.58 2.99
CA GLY A 108 13.71 -5.88 3.65
C GLY A 108 12.34 -6.21 4.25
N TYR A 109 11.24 -5.83 3.58
CA TYR A 109 9.89 -6.21 4.03
C TYR A 109 9.63 -7.71 3.83
N ASP A 110 9.15 -8.36 4.88
CA ASP A 110 8.79 -9.79 4.86
C ASP A 110 7.51 -10.03 4.08
N LYS A 111 6.52 -9.15 4.27
CA LYS A 111 5.21 -9.22 3.61
C LYS A 111 4.78 -7.85 3.10
N ILE A 112 4.23 -7.85 1.89
CA ILE A 112 3.73 -6.64 1.21
C ILE A 112 2.26 -6.87 0.88
N PHE A 113 1.41 -5.99 1.37
CA PHE A 113 -0.04 -6.03 1.25
C PHE A 113 -0.50 -4.96 0.24
N PRO A 114 -0.95 -5.37 -0.96
CA PRO A 114 -1.55 -4.45 -1.92
C PRO A 114 -2.98 -4.04 -1.51
N ALA A 115 -3.50 -2.94 -2.08
CA ALA A 115 -4.91 -2.57 -1.95
C ALA A 115 -5.84 -3.64 -2.52
N THR A 116 -5.40 -4.30 -3.60
CA THR A 116 -6.18 -5.31 -4.29
C THR A 116 -5.35 -6.58 -4.53
N GLY A 117 -5.87 -7.71 -4.08
CA GLY A 117 -5.27 -9.02 -4.31
C GLY A 117 -4.69 -9.65 -3.06
N LYS A 118 -3.86 -10.68 -3.25
CA LYS A 118 -3.16 -11.38 -2.15
C LYS A 118 -1.85 -10.68 -1.80
N GLU A 119 -1.42 -10.86 -0.56
CA GLU A 119 -0.08 -10.48 -0.11
C GLU A 119 1.02 -11.11 -0.97
N ILE A 120 2.15 -10.42 -1.04
CA ILE A 120 3.34 -10.85 -1.77
C ILE A 120 4.60 -10.67 -0.91
N THR A 121 5.72 -11.14 -1.43
CA THR A 121 7.05 -10.98 -0.84
C THR A 121 7.94 -10.14 -1.75
N ALA A 122 9.08 -9.67 -1.23
CA ALA A 122 10.11 -9.00 -2.04
C ALA A 122 10.57 -9.87 -3.23
N ARG A 123 10.57 -11.21 -3.08
CA ARG A 123 10.93 -12.14 -4.15
C ARG A 123 9.98 -12.08 -5.33
N ASP A 124 8.70 -11.85 -5.09
CA ASP A 124 7.69 -11.74 -6.15
C ASP A 124 7.93 -10.48 -6.99
N LEU A 125 8.28 -9.35 -6.35
CA LEU A 125 8.69 -8.12 -7.03
C LEU A 125 9.98 -8.32 -7.84
N ILE A 126 11.01 -8.96 -7.26
CA ILE A 126 12.27 -9.28 -7.98
C ILE A 126 11.98 -10.10 -9.24
N ARG A 127 11.16 -11.15 -9.12
CA ARG A 127 10.77 -12.00 -10.26
C ARG A 127 10.04 -11.19 -11.32
N ARG A 128 9.24 -10.19 -10.94
CA ARG A 128 8.53 -9.32 -11.88
C ARG A 128 9.49 -8.39 -12.61
N LEU A 129 10.39 -7.72 -11.89
CA LEU A 129 11.40 -6.83 -12.46
C LEU A 129 12.27 -7.54 -13.49
N GLY A 130 12.74 -8.76 -13.18
CA GLY A 130 13.54 -9.55 -14.12
C GLY A 130 12.79 -10.00 -15.39
N LYS A 131 11.45 -10.01 -15.41
CA LYS A 131 10.67 -10.21 -16.64
C LYS A 131 10.59 -8.93 -17.47
N ASP A 132 10.45 -7.77 -16.82
CA ASP A 132 10.34 -6.50 -17.53
C ASP A 132 11.67 -6.10 -18.18
N GLU A 133 12.82 -6.42 -17.57
CA GLU A 133 14.13 -6.23 -18.22
C GLU A 133 14.28 -7.06 -19.50
N LYS A 134 13.79 -8.32 -19.51
CA LYS A 134 13.84 -9.17 -20.71
C LYS A 134 12.92 -8.69 -21.83
N ASN A 135 11.85 -7.96 -21.51
CA ASN A 135 10.91 -7.41 -22.49
C ASN A 135 11.34 -6.04 -23.03
N ARG A 136 12.47 -5.48 -22.56
CA ARG A 136 13.05 -4.22 -23.05
C ARG A 136 14.12 -4.42 -24.14
N ILE A 137 14.46 -5.67 -24.47
CA ILE A 137 15.38 -6.09 -25.54
C ILE A 137 14.56 -6.61 -26.71
#